data_AF-A0A3D3P855-F1
#
_entry.id   AF-A0A3D3P855-F1
#
_cell.length_a   1.000
_cell.length_b   1.000
_cell.length_c   1.000
_cell.angle_alpha   90.00
_cell.angle_beta   90.00
_cell.angle_gamma   90.00
#
_symmetry.space_group_name_H-M   'P 1'
#
loop_
_entity.id
_entity.type
_entity.pdbx_description
1 polymer ?
#
loop_
_entity_poly.entity_id
_entity_poly.type
_entity_poly.pdbx_seq_one_letter_code
_entity_poly.pdbx_strand_id
1 'polypeptide(L)' 'MKTSVQFHIFKGEKYYIAEGADLPIVTQGKTLDELIENLKEAIELHLQDEDISKYDIISHPAIFANIDITPIKYAEA' A
#
# COMPACT_ATOMS: atom_id res chain seq x y z
N MET A 1 -5.51 -11.88 15.14
CA MET A 1 -4.40 -11.83 14.17
C MET A 1 -4.96 -11.82 12.75
N LYS A 2 -4.90 -10.67 12.09
CA LYS A 2 -5.19 -10.46 10.68
C LYS A 2 -4.24 -11.26 9.82
N THR A 3 -4.78 -11.87 8.77
CA THR A 3 -4.04 -12.62 7.76
C THR A 3 -3.64 -11.77 6.57
N SER A 4 -4.04 -10.50 6.55
CA SER A 4 -3.75 -9.56 5.50
C SER A 4 -3.57 -8.13 6.01
N VAL A 5 -2.88 -7.33 5.20
CA VAL A 5 -2.70 -5.89 5.39
C VAL A 5 -3.18 -5.16 4.15
N GLN A 6 -3.85 -4.04 4.35
CA GLN A 6 -4.49 -3.24 3.32
C GLN A 6 -3.74 -1.93 3.08
N PHE A 7 -3.60 -1.60 1.80
CA PHE A 7 -3.06 -0.32 1.33
C PHE A 7 -4.08 0.37 0.42
N HIS A 8 -4.10 1.70 0.48
CA HIS A 8 -4.82 2.54 -0.46
C HIS A 8 -3.83 3.23 -1.39
N ILE A 9 -4.04 3.10 -2.70
CA ILE A 9 -3.21 3.69 -3.74
C ILE A 9 -3.98 4.81 -4.43
N PHE A 10 -3.40 5.99 -4.45
CA PHE A 10 -3.97 7.15 -5.16
C PHE A 10 -2.88 7.93 -5.89
N LYS A 11 -3.29 8.70 -6.91
CA LYS A 11 -2.38 9.58 -7.65
C LYS A 11 -2.32 10.94 -6.97
N GLY A 12 -1.17 11.27 -6.39
CA GLY A 12 -0.85 12.64 -5.96
C GLY A 12 -0.41 13.51 -7.15
N GLU A 13 0.11 14.71 -6.88
CA GLU A 13 0.47 15.66 -7.96
C GLU A 13 1.49 15.10 -8.95
N LYS A 14 2.47 14.33 -8.46
CA LYS A 14 3.60 13.81 -9.26
C LYS A 14 3.74 12.29 -9.16
N TYR A 15 3.45 11.73 -7.99
CA TYR A 15 3.71 10.33 -7.68
C TYR A 15 2.40 9.57 -7.44
N TYR A 16 2.41 8.28 -7.69
CA TYR A 16 1.46 7.37 -7.04
C TYR A 16 1.92 7.20 -5.60
N ILE A 17 0.96 7.19 -4.68
CA ILE A 17 1.20 7.07 -3.24
C ILE A 17 0.49 5.79 -2.78
N ALA A 18 1.15 4.98 -1.96
CA ALA A 18 0.54 3.88 -1.22
C ALA A 18 0.55 4.24 0.26
N GLU A 19 -0.64 4.24 0.87
CA GLU A 19 -0.85 4.51 2.29
C GLU A 19 -1.39 3.25 2.98
N GLY A 20 -0.71 2.83 4.05
CA GLY A 20 -1.10 1.67 4.84
C GLY A 20 -2.28 1.98 5.75
N ALA A 21 -3.34 1.18 5.67
CA ALA A 21 -4.48 1.26 6.60
C ALA A 21 -4.23 0.47 7.89
N ASP A 22 -3.47 -0.63 7.78
CA ASP A 22 -3.16 -1.53 8.91
C ASP A 22 -1.76 -1.32 9.48
N LEU A 23 -0.86 -0.74 8.70
CA LEU A 23 0.55 -0.51 9.05
C LEU A 23 0.88 0.98 8.88
N PRO A 24 1.73 1.56 9.75
CA PRO A 24 2.17 2.95 9.64
C PRO A 24 3.22 3.13 8.53
N ILE A 25 2.89 2.68 7.33
CA ILE A 25 3.75 2.70 6.14
C ILE A 25 3.13 3.62 5.11
N VAL A 26 3.94 4.56 4.61
CA VAL A 26 3.60 5.37 3.44
C VAL A 26 4.80 5.35 2.50
N THR A 27 4.54 5.10 1.22
CA THR A 27 5.57 5.15 0.18
C THR A 27 5.01 5.70 -1.13
N GLN A 28 5.88 5.97 -2.10
CA GLN A 28 5.51 6.60 -3.35
C GLN A 28 6.37 6.09 -4.52
N GLY A 29 5.85 6.16 -5.75
CA GLY A 29 6.55 5.81 -6.99
C GLY A 29 6.05 6.64 -8.17
N LYS A 30 6.89 6.88 -9.19
CA LYS A 30 6.47 7.62 -10.40
C LYS A 30 5.54 6.78 -11.25
N THR A 31 5.76 5.47 -11.30
CA THR A 31 4.89 4.46 -11.93
C THR A 31 4.28 3.54 -10.88
N LEU A 32 3.26 2.77 -11.27
CA LEU A 32 2.69 1.74 -10.40
C LEU A 32 3.70 0.62 -10.11
N ASP A 33 4.51 0.22 -11.09
CA ASP A 33 5.55 -0.79 -10.89
C ASP A 33 6.60 -0.33 -9.86
N GLU A 34 7.07 0.92 -9.99
CA GLU A 34 8.00 1.52 -9.01
C GLU A 34 7.36 1.60 -7.62
N LEU A 35 6.08 1.98 -7.54
CA LEU A 35 5.36 2.03 -6.27
C LEU A 35 5.28 0.64 -5.62
N ILE A 36 5.01 -0.42 -6.40
CA ILE A 36 4.90 -1.79 -5.90
C ILE A 36 6.24 -2.27 -5.33
N GLU A 37 7.34 -2.01 -6.03
CA GLU A 37 8.68 -2.37 -5.53
C GLU A 37 9.01 -1.61 -4.24
N ASN A 38 8.79 -0.28 -4.23
CA ASN A 38 9.01 0.53 -3.03
C ASN A 38 8.12 0.11 -1.86
N LEU A 39 6.90 -0.38 -2.13
CA LEU A 39 5.98 -0.87 -1.10
C LEU A 39 6.47 -2.18 -0.49
N LYS A 40 6.96 -3.12 -1.30
CA LYS A 40 7.54 -4.37 -0.80
C LYS A 40 8.74 -4.10 0.08
N GLU A 41 9.66 -3.25 -0.37
CA GLU A 41 10.84 -2.85 0.42
C GLU A 41 10.44 -2.19 1.74
N ALA A 42 9.46 -1.28 1.72
CA ALA A 42 8.99 -0.62 2.93
C ALA A 42 8.37 -1.60 3.93
N ILE A 43 7.61 -2.59 3.46
CA ILE A 43 7.05 -3.65 4.30
C ILE A 43 8.15 -4.55 4.86
N GLU A 44 9.10 -4.98 4.03
CA GLU A 44 10.24 -5.80 4.46
C GLU A 44 11.04 -5.09 5.56
N LEU A 45 11.42 -3.83 5.34
CA LEU A 45 12.15 -3.01 6.31
C LEU A 45 11.36 -2.78 7.59
N HIS A 46 10.04 -2.56 7.49
CA HIS A 46 9.20 -2.36 8.67
C HIS A 46 9.06 -3.63 9.50
N LEU A 47 8.92 -4.80 8.87
CA LEU A 47 8.69 -6.06 9.57
C LEU A 47 9.98 -6.76 10.05
N GLN A 48 11.16 -6.35 9.58
CA GLN A 48 12.45 -7.00 9.89
C GLN A 48 12.78 -7.00 11.40
N ASP A 49 12.52 -5.89 12.10
CA ASP A 49 12.95 -5.67 13.49
C ASP A 49 11.78 -5.37 14.44
N GLU A 50 10.53 -5.52 13.97
CA GLU A 50 9.31 -5.21 14.71
C GLU A 50 8.68 -6.45 15.36
N ASP A 51 8.11 -6.24 16.55
CA ASP A 51 7.22 -7.23 17.15
C ASP A 51 5.84 -7.13 16.50
N ILE A 52 5.68 -7.87 15.41
CA ILE A 52 4.45 -8.00 14.62
C ILE A 52 3.19 -8.33 15.44
N SER A 53 3.33 -8.87 16.66
CA SER A 53 2.17 -9.10 17.53
C SER A 53 1.48 -7.80 17.97
N LYS A 54 2.19 -6.67 17.96
CA LYS A 54 1.66 -5.34 18.29
C LYS A 54 0.62 -4.84 17.29
N TYR A 55 0.70 -5.29 16.04
CA TYR A 55 -0.22 -4.89 14.97
C TYR A 55 -1.36 -5.89 14.77
N ASP A 56 -1.45 -6.93 15.62
CA ASP A 56 -2.36 -8.07 15.46
C ASP A 56 -2.28 -8.68 14.04
N ILE A 57 -1.06 -8.86 13.49
CA ILE A 57 -0.83 -9.47 12.16
C ILE A 57 0.01 -10.74 12.26
N ILE A 58 -0.21 -11.68 11.33
CA ILE A 58 0.68 -12.83 11.16
C ILE A 58 2.03 -12.40 10.55
N SER A 59 3.05 -13.26 10.62
CA SER A 59 4.41 -12.93 10.14
C SER A 59 4.53 -12.71 8.62
N HIS A 60 3.65 -13.31 7.83
CA HIS A 60 3.61 -13.18 6.37
C HIS A 60 2.17 -12.90 5.92
N PRO A 61 1.65 -11.69 6.17
CA PRO A 61 0.29 -11.36 5.80
C PRO A 61 0.18 -11.22 4.28
N ALA A 62 -0.98 -11.57 3.72
CA ALA A 62 -1.29 -11.21 2.34
C ALA A 62 -1.40 -9.69 2.20
N ILE A 63 -0.81 -9.13 1.13
CA ILE A 63 -0.86 -7.68 0.87
C ILE A 63 -1.96 -7.42 -0.15
N PHE A 64 -2.92 -6.58 0.22
CA PHE A 64 -3.95 -6.08 -0.68
C PHE A 64 -3.80 -4.58 -0.86
N ALA A 65 -3.93 -4.11 -2.11
CA ALA A 65 -3.91 -2.70 -2.43
C ALA A 65 -5.13 -2.35 -3.27
N ASN A 66 -5.88 -1.34 -2.84
CA ASN A 66 -7.00 -0.77 -3.59
C ASN A 66 -6.50 0.48 -4.31
N ILE A 67 -6.77 0.61 -5.60
CA ILE A 67 -6.29 1.73 -6.42
C ILE A 67 -7.44 2.62 -6.90
N ASP A 68 -7.26 3.92 -6.74
CA ASP A 68 -8.13 4.93 -7.32
C ASP A 68 -7.86 5.06 -8.83
N ILE A 69 -8.89 4.82 -9.64
CA ILE A 69 -8.84 4.90 -11.11
C ILE A 69 -9.49 6.18 -11.67
N THR A 70 -9.63 7.22 -10.84
CA THR A 70 -10.31 8.48 -11.19
C THR A 70 -9.39 9.46 -11.94
N PRO A 71 -9.94 10.38 -12.76
CA PRO A 71 -11.35 10.61 -13.02
C PRO A 71 -11.90 9.72 -14.15
N ILE A 72 -13.04 9.07 -13.89
CA ILE A 72 -13.84 8.41 -14.92
C ILE A 72 -14.60 9.50 -15.68
N LYS A 73 -14.42 9.60 -17.00
CA LYS A 73 -15.29 10.44 -17.85
C LYS A 73 -16.50 9.60 -18.27
N TYR A 74 -17.70 10.03 -17.90
CA TYR A 74 -18.93 9.42 -18.40
C TYR A 74 -19.14 9.80 -19.86
N ALA A 75 -19.70 8.89 -20.66
CA ALA A 75 -20.16 9.24 -22.00
C ALA A 75 -21.32 10.24 -21.88
N GLU A 76 -21.22 11.36 -22.59
CA GLU A 76 -22.35 12.27 -22.77
C GLU A 76 -23.36 11.61 -23.72
N ALA A 77 -24.65 11.77 -23.43
CA ALA A 77 -25.76 11.16 -24.18
C ALA A 77 -25.97 11.79 -25.56
#